data_AF-A0A3D5JGT8-F1
#
_entry.id   AF-A0A3D5JGT8-F1
#
_cell.length_a   1.000
_cell.length_b   1.000
_cell.length_c   1.000
_cell.angle_alpha   90.00
_cell.angle_beta   90.00
_cell.angle_gamma   90.00
#
_symmetry.space_group_name_H-M   'P 1'
#
loop_
_entity.id
_entity.type
_entity.pdbx_description
1 polymer ?
#
loop_
_entity_poly.entity_id
_entity_poly.type
_entity_poly.pdbx_seq_one_letter_code
_entity_poly.pdbx_strand_id
1 'polypeptide(L)'
;AGVSAYPAAMFHLTTHAFFKALLFLGAGSVIHAMSNEQDLRNMGGIWKKIPFTYMMMWIGSLALAGFPFFAGFYSKDMILEAAFAAHTP
;
A
#
# COMPACT_ATOMS: atom_id res chain seq x y z
N ALA A 1 5.59 -13.08 14.43
CA ALA A 1 6.90 -12.54 14.87
C ALA A 1 6.63 -11.28 15.68
N GLY A 2 7.18 -11.20 16.89
CA GLY A 2 6.59 -10.44 18.00
C GLY A 2 5.68 -11.35 18.83
N VAL A 3 4.44 -10.93 19.08
CA VAL A 3 3.39 -11.56 19.92
C VAL A 3 2.83 -12.92 19.43
N SER A 4 3.63 -13.72 18.72
CA SER A 4 3.25 -15.07 18.23
C SER A 4 2.04 -15.16 17.28
N ALA A 5 1.54 -14.04 16.75
CA ALA A 5 0.45 -14.00 15.76
C ALA A 5 0.92 -14.30 14.32
N TYR A 6 1.39 -15.53 14.07
CA TYR A 6 1.95 -15.93 12.77
C TYR A 6 0.98 -15.84 11.59
N PRO A 7 -0.29 -16.28 11.69
CA PRO A 7 -1.24 -16.18 10.58
C PRO A 7 -1.51 -14.73 10.16
N ALA A 8 -1.69 -13.83 11.13
CA ALA A 8 -1.89 -12.41 10.89
C ALA A 8 -0.66 -11.76 10.22
N ALA A 9 0.55 -12.11 10.68
CA ALA A 9 1.79 -11.63 10.08
C ALA A 9 1.96 -12.09 8.62
N MET A 10 1.64 -13.36 8.31
CA MET A 10 1.70 -13.87 6.94
C MET A 10 0.65 -13.22 6.04
N PHE A 11 -0.57 -13.05 6.54
CA PHE A 11 -1.62 -12.34 5.82
C PHE A 11 -1.21 -10.89 5.50
N HIS A 12 -0.64 -10.18 6.48
CA HIS A 12 -0.12 -8.84 6.27
C HIS A 12 1.02 -8.81 5.25
N LEU A 13 1.98 -9.74 5.35
CA LEU A 13 3.10 -9.82 4.39
C LEU A 13 2.61 -10.01 2.95
N THR A 14 1.66 -10.92 2.74
CA THR A 14 1.10 -11.19 1.42
C THR A 14 0.34 -9.99 0.89
N THR A 15 -0.57 -9.40 1.68
CA THR A 15 -1.32 -8.19 1.26
C THR A 15 -0.36 -7.03 0.99
N HIS A 16 0.71 -6.91 1.78
CA HIS A 16 1.76 -5.92 1.61
C HIS A 16 2.56 -6.05 0.33
N ALA A 17 2.90 -7.28 -0.06
CA ALA A 17 3.54 -7.54 -1.34
C ALA A 17 2.68 -7.01 -2.50
N PHE A 18 1.37 -7.26 -2.48
CA PHE A 18 0.46 -6.80 -3.55
C PHE A 18 0.36 -5.28 -3.63
N PHE A 19 0.08 -4.58 -2.53
CA PHE A 19 -0.07 -3.12 -2.60
C PHE A 19 1.26 -2.42 -2.90
N LYS A 20 2.40 -2.94 -2.43
CA LYS A 20 3.70 -2.39 -2.79
C LYS A 20 4.03 -2.63 -4.26
N ALA A 21 3.77 -3.84 -4.79
CA ALA A 21 3.97 -4.13 -6.20
C ALA A 21 3.14 -3.18 -7.08
N LEU A 22 1.86 -2.97 -6.74
CA LEU A 22 0.99 -2.03 -7.44
C LEU A 22 1.54 -0.60 -7.44
N LEU A 23 2.00 -0.11 -6.28
CA LEU A 23 2.54 1.24 -6.14
C LEU A 23 3.87 1.43 -6.88
N PHE A 24 4.77 0.43 -6.85
CA PHE A 24 6.04 0.49 -7.57
C PHE A 24 5.85 0.41 -9.09
N LEU A 25 4.95 -0.45 -9.57
CA LEU A 25 4.60 -0.52 -11.00
C LEU A 25 3.89 0.77 -11.46
N GLY A 26 3.01 1.31 -10.63
CA GLY A 26 2.35 2.60 -10.88
C GLY A 26 3.35 3.75 -10.97
N ALA A 27 4.28 3.84 -10.02
CA ALA A 27 5.37 4.82 -10.06
C ALA A 27 6.25 4.66 -11.31
N GLY A 28 6.60 3.43 -11.70
CA GLY A 28 7.33 3.16 -12.94
C GLY A 28 6.57 3.63 -14.18
N SER A 29 5.25 3.41 -14.24
CA SER A 29 4.38 3.93 -15.30
C SER A 29 4.39 5.47 -15.36
N VAL A 30 4.34 6.14 -14.20
CA VAL A 30 4.42 7.61 -14.14
C VAL A 30 5.78 8.13 -14.61
N ILE A 31 6.87 7.56 -14.11
CA ILE A 31 8.24 7.97 -14.45
C ILE A 31 8.48 7.82 -15.96
N HIS A 32 8.01 6.71 -16.54
CA HIS A 32 8.12 6.48 -17.97
C HIS A 32 7.30 7.51 -18.78
N ALA A 33 6.09 7.84 -18.33
CA ALA A 33 5.25 8.86 -18.96
C ALA A 33 5.81 10.29 -18.83
N MET A 34 6.69 10.52 -17.86
CA MET A 34 7.36 11.79 -17.58
C MET A 34 8.80 11.85 -18.13
N SER A 35 9.14 10.99 -19.10
CA SER A 35 10.47 10.97 -19.74
C SER A 35 11.64 10.77 -18.74
N ASN A 36 11.43 9.91 -17.74
CA ASN A 36 12.37 9.61 -16.66
C ASN A 36 12.53 10.70 -15.58
N GLU A 37 11.65 11.71 -15.56
CA GLU A 37 11.57 12.63 -14.42
C GLU A 37 11.05 11.92 -13.17
N GLN A 38 11.74 12.12 -12.05
CA GLN A 38 11.42 11.55 -10.74
C GLN A 38 11.23 12.62 -9.64
N ASP A 39 11.54 13.88 -9.92
CA ASP A 39 11.29 14.98 -9.01
C ASP A 39 9.78 15.29 -8.96
N LEU A 40 9.15 14.97 -7.83
CA LEU A 40 7.71 15.18 -7.62
C LEU A 40 7.26 16.63 -7.85
N ARG A 41 8.15 17.62 -7.70
CA ARG A 41 7.85 19.04 -7.96
C ARG A 41 7.48 19.28 -9.43
N ASN A 42 7.99 18.45 -10.33
CA ASN A 42 7.77 18.52 -11.78
C ASN A 42 6.66 17.56 -12.26
N MET A 43 6.02 16.80 -11.37
CA MET A 43 5.09 15.70 -11.71
C MET A 43 3.60 16.06 -11.54
N GLY A 44 3.26 17.35 -11.51
CA GLY A 44 1.89 17.83 -11.31
C GLY A 44 0.93 17.58 -12.49
N GLY A 45 -0.36 17.39 -12.19
CA GLY A 45 -1.43 17.37 -13.20
C GLY A 45 -1.52 16.11 -14.08
N ILE A 46 -0.70 15.08 -13.80
CA ILE A 46 -0.60 13.86 -14.61
C ILE A 46 -1.86 12.97 -14.58
N TRP A 47 -2.74 13.15 -13.59
CA TRP A 47 -3.95 12.33 -13.41
C TRP A 47 -4.91 12.37 -14.60
N LYS A 48 -4.94 13.48 -15.36
CA LYS A 48 -5.72 13.60 -16.59
C LYS A 48 -5.08 12.87 -17.77
N LYS A 49 -3.76 12.69 -17.76
CA LYS A 49 -2.99 12.05 -18.84
C LYS A 49 -2.91 10.54 -18.69
N ILE A 50 -2.82 10.05 -17.45
CA ILE A 50 -2.73 8.62 -17.11
C ILE A 50 -3.78 8.22 -16.05
N PRO A 51 -5.08 8.33 -16.36
CA PRO A 51 -6.17 8.14 -15.38
C PRO A 51 -6.22 6.73 -14.79
N PHE A 52 -5.84 5.70 -15.57
CA PHE A 52 -5.80 4.32 -15.10
C PHE A 52 -4.73 4.15 -14.01
N THR A 53 -3.49 4.55 -14.29
CA THR A 53 -2.39 4.51 -13.32
C THR A 53 -2.73 5.30 -12.06
N TYR A 54 -3.34 6.49 -12.22
CA TYR A 54 -3.80 7.30 -11.10
C TYR A 54 -4.81 6.56 -10.20
N MET A 55 -5.86 5.96 -10.79
CA MET A 55 -6.87 5.21 -10.04
C MET A 55 -6.26 4.00 -9.30
N MET A 56 -5.40 3.25 -9.98
CA MET A 56 -4.73 2.09 -9.39
C MET A 56 -3.77 2.49 -8.26
N MET A 57 -3.04 3.59 -8.41
CA MET A 57 -2.20 4.13 -7.34
C MET A 57 -3.02 4.59 -6.12
N TRP A 58 -4.23 5.13 -6.33
CA TRP A 58 -5.13 5.44 -5.22
C TRP A 58 -5.60 4.20 -4.48
N ILE A 59 -6.02 3.16 -5.20
CA ILE A 59 -6.40 1.87 -4.62
C ILE A 59 -5.23 1.30 -3.79
N GLY A 60 -4.03 1.27 -4.35
CA GLY A 60 -2.83 0.82 -3.64
C GLY A 60 -2.49 1.67 -2.41
N SER A 61 -2.63 2.99 -2.51
CA SER A 61 -2.36 3.92 -1.42
C SER A 61 -3.35 3.78 -0.27
N LEU A 62 -4.65 3.64 -0.56
CA LEU A 62 -5.70 3.41 0.43
C LEU A 62 -5.53 2.06 1.13
N ALA A 63 -5.20 1.01 0.37
CA ALA A 63 -4.88 -0.29 0.93
C ALA A 63 -3.64 -0.24 1.85
N LEU A 64 -2.58 0.45 1.44
CA LEU A 64 -1.37 0.64 2.26
C LEU A 64 -1.63 1.46 3.53
N ALA A 65 -2.46 2.51 3.43
CA ALA A 65 -2.86 3.32 4.57
C ALA A 65 -3.65 2.48 5.60
N GLY A 66 -4.39 1.48 5.14
CA GLY A 66 -5.28 0.68 5.98
C GLY A 66 -6.69 1.28 6.02
N PHE A 67 -7.16 1.86 4.92
CA PHE A 67 -8.53 2.35 4.82
C PHE A 67 -9.54 1.19 4.94
N PRO A 68 -10.70 1.37 5.62
CA PRO A 68 -11.73 0.33 5.72
C PRO A 68 -12.09 -0.28 4.36
N PHE A 69 -12.54 -1.53 4.36
CA PHE A 69 -12.87 -2.34 3.17
C PHE A 69 -11.68 -2.87 2.35
N PHE A 70 -10.44 -2.43 2.60
CA PHE A 70 -9.25 -3.00 1.96
C PHE A 70 -8.61 -4.10 2.82
N ALA A 71 -7.93 -5.05 2.16
CA ALA A 71 -7.22 -6.13 2.85
C ALA A 71 -6.13 -5.62 3.81
N GLY A 72 -5.56 -4.44 3.54
CA GLY A 72 -4.60 -3.78 4.42
C GLY A 72 -5.19 -3.26 5.73
N PHE A 73 -6.50 -2.97 5.79
CA PHE A 73 -7.18 -2.68 7.05
C PHE A 73 -7.27 -3.94 7.91
N TYR A 74 -7.86 -5.01 7.39
CA TYR A 74 -8.05 -6.26 8.13
C TYR A 74 -6.73 -6.86 8.60
N SER A 75 -5.68 -6.83 7.76
CA SER A 75 -4.39 -7.40 8.15
C SER A 75 -3.70 -6.59 9.25
N LYS A 76 -3.83 -5.26 9.26
CA LYS A 76 -3.29 -4.41 10.32
C LYS A 76 -4.10 -4.53 11.60
N ASP A 77 -5.42 -4.53 11.49
CA ASP A 77 -6.33 -4.63 12.64
C ASP A 77 -6.10 -5.93 13.42
N MET A 78 -5.98 -7.07 12.73
CA MET A 78 -5.63 -8.35 13.36
C MET A 78 -4.27 -8.33 14.09
N ILE A 79 -3.27 -7.62 13.53
CA ILE A 79 -1.96 -7.49 14.18
C ILE A 79 -2.06 -6.62 15.43
N LEU A 80 -2.81 -5.51 15.36
CA LEU A 80 -3.02 -4.60 16.50
C LEU A 80 -3.82 -5.28 17.61
N GLU A 81 -4.87 -6.02 17.28
CA GLU A 81 -5.66 -6.79 18.24
C GLU A 81 -4.81 -7.84 18.94
N ALA A 82 -4.00 -8.60 18.18
CA ALA A 82 -3.09 -9.58 18.76
C ALA A 82 -2.02 -8.93 19.65
N ALA A 83 -1.50 -7.77 19.27
CA ALA A 83 -0.53 -7.02 20.08
C ALA A 83 -1.15 -6.53 21.39
N PHE A 84 -2.37 -5.99 21.32
CA PHE A 84 -3.13 -5.54 22.49
C PHE A 84 -3.45 -6.70 23.44
N ALA A 85 -3.94 -7.84 22.92
CA ALA A 85 -4.27 -9.01 23.72
C ALA A 85 -3.05 -9.63 24.42
N ALA A 86 -1.87 -9.54 23.79
CA ALA A 86 -0.62 -10.02 24.36
C ALA A 86 -0.07 -9.15 25.50
N HIS A 87 -0.77 -8.08 25.92
CA HIS A 87 -0.37 -7.15 26.99
C HIS A 87 1.07 -6.64 26.82
N THR A 88 1.53 -6.58 25.58
CA THR A 88 2.86 -6.07 25.25
C THR A 88 2.70 -4.55 25.17
N PRO A 89 3.41 -3.76 26.00
CA PRO A 89 3.26 -2.30 26.03
C PRO A 89 3.58 -1.66 24.67
#